data_AF-A0A524NJ76-F1
#
_entry.id   AF-A0A524NJ76-F1
#
_cell.length_a   1.000
_cell.length_b   1.000
_cell.length_c   1.000
_cell.angle_alpha   90.00
_cell.angle_beta   90.00
_cell.angle_gamma   90.00
#
_symmetry.space_group_name_H-M   'P 1'
#
loop_
_entity.id
_entity.type
_entity.pdbx_description
1 polymer ?
#
loop_
_entity_poly.entity_id
_entity_poly.type
_entity_poly.pdbx_seq_one_letter_code
_entity_poly.pdbx_strand_id
1 'polypeptide(L)'
;FYALVIPHLSCSIPRAGQMGYHQRIEFNKRILKIGKNGKEVTVKGGFIRYGEVNGPYILISGSIPGTEKRQIRLRVPARPPTEVPEAAPQLTYISLESPQGK
;
A
#
# COMPACT_ATOMS: atom_id res chain seq x y z
N PHE A 1 37.99 24.78 21.05
CA PHE A 1 38.68 24.05 22.15
C PHE A 1 37.59 23.58 23.12
N TYR A 2 37.07 22.35 23.16
CA TYR A 2 37.46 21.05 22.64
C TYR A 2 36.22 20.40 22.02
N ALA A 3 36.33 19.87 20.80
CA ALA A 3 35.38 18.89 20.33
C ALA A 3 35.61 17.63 21.17
N LEU A 4 34.59 17.22 21.91
CA LEU A 4 34.60 15.98 22.68
C LEU A 4 34.82 14.83 21.69
N VAL A 5 36.04 14.30 21.66
CA VAL A 5 36.41 13.17 20.80
C VAL A 5 35.68 11.96 21.35
N ILE A 6 34.60 11.57 20.67
CA ILE A 6 33.90 10.32 20.94
C ILE A 6 34.72 9.21 20.27
N PRO A 7 35.38 8.32 21.03
CA PRO A 7 36.25 7.27 20.46
C PRO A 7 35.46 6.11 19.82
N HIS A 8 34.15 6.23 19.73
CA HIS A 8 33.24 5.23 19.17
C HIS A 8 32.31 5.87 18.15
N LEU A 9 32.01 5.11 17.10
CA LEU A 9 31.09 5.55 16.06
C LEU A 9 29.68 5.64 16.65
N SER A 10 29.10 6.84 16.60
CA SER A 10 27.71 7.05 17.02
C SER A 10 26.73 6.43 16.02
N CYS A 11 25.65 5.82 16.52
CA CYS A 11 24.59 5.24 15.68
C CYS A 11 23.82 6.30 14.86
N SER A 12 23.95 7.59 15.20
CA SER A 12 23.28 8.68 14.51
C SER A 12 23.90 9.02 13.15
N ILE A 13 25.17 8.65 12.92
CA ILE A 13 25.84 8.92 11.64
C ILE A 13 25.28 7.95 10.59
N PRO A 14 24.67 8.44 9.50
CA PRO A 14 24.14 7.58 8.45
C PRO A 14 25.28 6.81 7.77
N ARG A 15 25.06 5.51 7.54
CA ARG A 15 26.02 4.62 6.87
C ARG A 15 25.32 3.80 5.80
N ALA A 16 26.09 3.32 4.83
CA ALA A 16 25.60 2.36 3.86
C ALA A 16 25.10 1.09 4.56
N GLY A 17 24.00 0.55 4.08
CA GLY A 17 23.33 -0.61 4.66
C GLY A 17 22.16 -1.05 3.80
N GLN A 18 21.37 -1.99 4.31
CA GLN A 18 20.21 -2.51 3.60
C GLN A 18 19.14 -1.42 3.42
N MET A 19 18.76 -1.17 2.17
CA MET A 19 17.64 -0.31 1.81
C MET A 19 16.49 -1.16 1.25
N GLY A 20 15.32 -1.09 1.90
CA GLY A 20 14.11 -1.77 1.44
C GLY A 20 13.87 -3.12 2.11
N TYR A 21 12.79 -3.78 1.69
CA TYR A 21 12.26 -5.02 2.30
C TYR A 21 11.94 -4.91 3.81
N HIS A 22 11.89 -3.70 4.37
CA HIS A 22 11.47 -3.47 5.75
C HIS A 22 9.98 -3.75 5.94
N GLN A 23 9.61 -4.21 7.13
CA GLN A 23 8.21 -4.28 7.54
C GLN A 23 7.70 -2.85 7.82
N ARG A 24 6.61 -2.48 7.15
CA ARG A 24 5.92 -1.20 7.35
C ARG A 24 4.46 -1.48 7.69
N ILE A 25 3.90 -0.63 8.55
CA ILE A 25 2.50 -0.65 8.92
C ILE A 25 1.95 0.72 8.55
N GLU A 26 0.98 0.75 7.66
CA GLU A 26 0.22 1.96 7.34
C GLU A 26 -1.14 1.89 8.01
N PHE A 27 -1.57 3.02 8.60
CA PHE A 27 -2.82 3.11 9.34
C PHE A 27 -3.90 3.80 8.51
N ASN A 28 -5.16 3.56 8.90
CA ASN A 28 -6.33 4.34 8.50
C ASN A 28 -6.56 4.44 6.98
N LYS A 29 -6.21 3.38 6.24
CA LYS A 29 -6.57 3.26 4.83
C LYS A 29 -8.05 2.91 4.70
N ARG A 30 -8.76 3.65 3.84
CA ARG A 30 -10.19 3.44 3.61
C ARG A 30 -10.41 2.34 2.58
N ILE A 31 -11.35 1.44 2.87
CA ILE A 31 -11.83 0.44 1.92
C ILE A 31 -12.93 1.09 1.08
N LEU A 32 -12.80 1.02 -0.24
CA LEU A 32 -13.74 1.61 -1.20
C LEU A 32 -14.80 0.61 -1.67
N LYS A 33 -14.38 -0.62 -1.97
CA LYS A 33 -15.27 -1.69 -2.44
C LYS A 33 -14.71 -3.05 -2.03
N ILE A 34 -15.58 -3.97 -1.65
CA ILE A 34 -15.27 -5.39 -1.48
C ILE A 34 -16.11 -6.13 -2.51
N GLY A 35 -15.46 -6.91 -3.37
CA GLY A 35 -16.14 -7.67 -4.42
C GLY A 35 -15.73 -9.13 -4.41
N LYS A 36 -16.62 -9.98 -4.93
CA LYS A 36 -16.38 -11.44 -5.02
C LYS A 36 -15.78 -11.84 -6.38
N ASN A 37 -16.07 -11.09 -7.44
CA ASN A 37 -15.67 -11.40 -8.81
C ASN A 37 -14.65 -10.39 -9.34
N GLY A 38 -13.37 -10.75 -9.37
CA GLY A 38 -12.29 -9.85 -9.80
C GLY A 38 -12.29 -9.48 -11.29
N LYS A 39 -13.13 -10.12 -12.12
CA LYS A 39 -13.29 -9.72 -13.52
C LYS A 39 -13.81 -8.30 -13.69
N GLU A 40 -14.55 -7.77 -12.70
CA GLU A 40 -15.07 -6.39 -12.70
C GLU A 40 -13.99 -5.31 -12.64
N VAL A 41 -12.82 -5.64 -12.08
CA VAL A 41 -11.73 -4.69 -11.80
C VAL A 41 -10.51 -4.93 -12.69
N THR A 42 -10.48 -6.08 -13.35
CA THR A 42 -9.34 -6.47 -14.19
C THR A 42 -9.26 -5.53 -15.40
N VAL A 43 -8.16 -4.79 -15.50
CA VAL A 43 -7.86 -3.92 -16.65
C VAL A 43 -7.71 -4.74 -17.93
N LYS A 44 -7.98 -4.13 -19.10
CA LYS A 44 -7.72 -4.77 -20.40
C LYS A 44 -6.24 -5.16 -20.49
N GLY A 45 -5.96 -6.45 -20.72
CA GLY A 45 -4.59 -6.98 -20.77
C GLY A 45 -3.97 -7.31 -19.40
N GLY A 46 -4.73 -7.18 -18.31
CA GLY A 46 -4.34 -7.58 -16.96
C GLY A 46 -3.37 -6.61 -16.27
N PHE A 47 -3.22 -6.77 -14.96
CA PHE A 47 -2.29 -5.98 -14.16
C PHE A 47 -0.85 -6.36 -14.47
N ILE A 48 0.01 -5.35 -14.69
CA ILE A 48 1.44 -5.54 -14.96
C ILE A 48 2.07 -6.39 -13.85
N ARG A 49 2.75 -7.47 -14.24
CA ARG A 49 3.42 -8.45 -13.37
C ARG A 49 2.51 -9.21 -12.39
N TYR A 50 1.20 -8.96 -12.38
CA TYR A 50 0.22 -9.74 -11.63
C TYR A 50 -0.61 -10.66 -12.53
N GLY A 51 -1.27 -10.10 -13.55
CA GLY A 51 -2.22 -10.78 -14.42
C GLY A 51 -3.67 -10.40 -14.10
N GLU A 52 -4.59 -11.34 -14.31
CA GLU A 52 -6.03 -11.15 -14.06
C GLU A 52 -6.42 -11.51 -12.62
N VAL A 53 -7.42 -10.81 -12.07
CA VAL A 53 -7.94 -11.08 -10.72
C VAL A 53 -9.14 -12.03 -10.84
N ASN A 54 -8.97 -13.29 -10.47
CA ASN A 54 -10.02 -14.31 -10.58
C ASN A 54 -10.85 -14.53 -9.31
N GLY A 55 -10.45 -13.92 -8.19
CA GLY A 55 -11.05 -14.16 -6.87
C GLY A 55 -11.70 -12.93 -6.23
N PRO A 56 -12.02 -13.01 -4.93
CA PRO A 56 -12.47 -11.86 -4.17
C PRO A 56 -11.37 -10.80 -4.09
N TYR A 57 -11.78 -9.55 -4.12
CA TYR A 57 -10.87 -8.41 -4.15
C TYR A 57 -11.35 -7.31 -3.20
N ILE A 58 -10.41 -6.44 -2.82
CA ILE A 58 -10.66 -5.28 -2.00
C ILE A 58 -10.01 -4.09 -2.71
N LEU A 59 -10.79 -3.03 -2.92
CA LEU A 59 -10.28 -1.73 -3.36
C LEU A 59 -9.95 -0.89 -2.15
N ILE A 60 -8.69 -0.44 -2.05
CA ILE A 60 -8.18 0.39 -0.96
C ILE A 60 -7.79 1.75 -1.53
N SER A 61 -8.08 2.82 -0.80
CA SER A 61 -7.70 4.17 -1.19
C SER A 61 -6.18 4.36 -1.15
N GLY A 62 -5.59 4.82 -2.26
CA GLY A 62 -4.18 5.18 -2.35
C GLY A 62 -3.25 3.98 -2.53
N SER A 63 -1.99 4.12 -2.09
CA SER A 63 -0.95 3.09 -2.20
C SER A 63 -0.88 2.18 -0.96
N ILE A 64 -0.22 1.03 -1.15
CA ILE A 64 0.08 0.04 -0.11
C ILE A 64 1.57 -0.30 -0.18
N PRO A 65 2.25 -0.50 0.96
CA PRO A 65 3.67 -0.83 0.96
C PRO A 65 3.93 -2.23 0.42
N GLY A 66 4.82 -2.34 -0.56
CA GLY A 66 5.20 -3.60 -1.17
C GLY A 66 5.08 -3.57 -2.68
N THR A 67 5.65 -4.59 -3.31
CA THR A 67 5.50 -4.82 -4.76
C THR A 67 4.19 -5.58 -5.02
N GLU A 68 3.76 -5.57 -6.27
CA GLU A 68 2.74 -6.49 -6.78
C GLU A 68 3.06 -7.95 -6.40
N LYS A 69 2.02 -8.75 -6.10
CA LYS A 69 2.08 -10.13 -5.58
C LYS A 69 2.56 -10.30 -4.13
N ARG A 70 3.02 -9.26 -3.43
CA ARG A 70 3.39 -9.38 -2.01
C ARG A 70 2.14 -9.64 -1.15
N GLN A 71 2.22 -10.61 -0.23
CA GLN A 71 1.17 -10.82 0.76
C GLN A 71 1.07 -9.62 1.71
N ILE A 72 -0.14 -9.11 1.88
CA ILE A 72 -0.45 -8.00 2.79
C ILE A 72 -1.34 -8.53 3.92
N ARG A 73 -1.07 -8.09 5.15
CA ARG A 73 -1.90 -8.42 6.32
C ARG A 73 -2.78 -7.21 6.64
N LEU A 74 -4.10 -7.38 6.48
CA LEU A 74 -5.08 -6.39 6.91
C LEU A 74 -5.45 -6.64 8.37
N ARG A 75 -5.54 -5.57 9.16
CA ARG A 75 -5.96 -5.61 10.56
C ARG A 75 -6.97 -4.50 10.80
N VAL A 76 -7.88 -4.71 11.74
CA VAL A 76 -8.73 -3.64 12.28
C VAL A 76 -7.86 -2.46 12.76
N PRO A 77 -8.34 -1.21 12.60
CA PRO A 77 -7.57 -0.03 12.95
C PRO A 77 -7.35 0.01 14.47
N ALA A 78 -6.09 0.05 14.89
CA ALA A 78 -5.73 0.16 16.31
C ALA A 78 -5.95 1.58 16.86
N ARG A 79 -6.00 2.59 15.98
CA ARG A 79 -6.25 3.99 16.30
C ARG A 79 -7.31 4.51 15.34
N PRO A 80 -8.61 4.32 15.64
CA PRO A 80 -9.66 4.77 14.75
C PRO A 80 -9.58 6.29 14.59
N PRO A 81 -9.70 6.83 13.36
CA PRO A 81 -9.71 8.27 13.16
C PRO A 81 -10.98 8.87 13.78
N THR A 82 -10.84 10.06 14.35
CA THR A 82 -11.95 10.80 14.98
C THR A 82 -13.04 11.17 13.97
N GLU A 83 -12.63 11.50 12.74
CA GLU A 83 -13.53 11.83 11.64
C GLU A 83 -13.59 10.65 10.67
N VAL A 84 -14.64 9.83 10.81
CA VAL A 84 -14.97 8.81 9.81
C VAL A 84 -16.12 9.38 8.97
N PRO A 85 -15.96 9.49 7.64
CA PRO A 85 -17.10 9.82 6.79
C PRO A 85 -18.17 8.75 6.96
N GLU A 86 -19.31 9.14 7.52
CA GLU A 86 -20.41 8.25 7.89
C GLU A 86 -21.06 7.62 6.64
N ALA A 87 -21.04 8.36 5.53
CA ALA A 87 -21.51 7.87 4.25
C ALA A 87 -20.56 6.82 3.65
N ALA A 88 -21.14 5.69 3.24
CA ALA A 88 -20.43 4.70 2.43
C ALA A 88 -19.89 5.36 1.15
N PRO A 89 -18.65 5.05 0.74
CA PRO A 89 -18.08 5.62 -0.46
C PRO A 89 -18.86 5.12 -1.69
N GLN A 90 -19.42 6.05 -2.47
CA GLN A 90 -20.06 5.72 -3.75
C GLN A 90 -19.00 5.71 -4.84
N LEU A 91 -18.84 4.56 -5.50
CA LEU A 91 -17.88 4.37 -6.57
C LEU A 91 -18.59 4.55 -7.92
N THR A 92 -18.43 5.73 -8.54
CA THR A 92 -19.11 6.05 -9.81
C THR A 92 -18.46 5.38 -11.02
N TYR A 93 -17.12 5.32 -11.05
CA TYR A 93 -16.37 4.81 -12.20
C TYR A 93 -15.08 4.10 -11.75
N ILE A 94 -14.77 2.98 -12.41
CA ILE A 94 -13.50 2.26 -12.29
C ILE A 94 -12.83 2.30 -13.66
N SER A 95 -11.60 2.80 -13.74
CA SER A 95 -10.83 2.74 -14.98
C SER A 95 -10.38 1.31 -15.26
N LEU A 96 -10.76 0.78 -16.42
CA LEU A 96 -10.34 -0.53 -16.93
C LEU A 96 -9.33 -0.42 -18.08
N GLU A 97 -8.80 0.78 -18.30
CA GLU A 97 -7.79 1.05 -19.32
C GLU A 97 -6.48 0.36 -18.97
N SER A 98 -5.77 -0.12 -19.99
CA SER A 98 -4.46 -0.74 -19.78
C SER A 98 -3.44 0.33 -19.35
N PRO A 99 -2.68 0.10 -18.28
CA PRO A 99 -1.55 0.95 -17.92
C PRO A 99 -0.29 0.66 -18.75
N GLN A 100 -0.32 -0.36 -19.63
CA GLN A 100 0.78 -0.68 -20.54
C GLN A 100 0.83 0.39 -21.65
N GLY A 101 2.02 0.93 -21.93
CA GLY A 101 2.33 2.07 -22.80
C GLY A 101 1.26 2.49 -23.82
N LYS A 102 0.94 3.79 -23.85
CA LYS A 102 0.13 4.41 -24.92
C LYS A 102 0.80 4.26 -26.27
#